data_AF-A0A380BRS1-F1
#
_entry.id   AF-A0A380BRS1-F1
#
_cell.length_a   1.000
_cell.length_b   1.000
_cell.length_c   1.000
_cell.angle_alpha   90.00
_cell.angle_beta   90.00
_cell.angle_gamma   90.00
#
_symmetry.space_group_name_H-M   'P 1'
#
loop_
_entity.id
_entity.type
_entity.pdbx_description
1 polymer ?
#
loop_
_entity_poly.entity_id
_entity_poly.type
_entity_poly.pdbx_seq_one_letter_code
_entity_poly.pdbx_strand_id
1 'polypeptide(L)'
;MLLQCATVYPMGPICDTLCKFAMSTIASSVIAEYYPEKSFLRDVLMLKSLSVMLLLILAATLGFLMFHGDDAMPDRLKGEWTTGCLGDGKLGKEFVMRFEENRYHSVANLYDNNQCTGAPLSQIKGSAYIESIGGKVTTCEGQEADEAMLYWDELGDAKAFVYYINEQGELLTGRPNEDKSATAHWCLDKDAKFHRR
;
A
#
# COMPACT_ATOMS: atom_id res chain seq x y z
N MET A 1 8.08 -36.08 -31.05
CA MET A 1 7.90 -34.70 -31.54
C MET A 1 8.73 -33.81 -30.61
N LEU A 2 9.96 -33.49 -31.04
CA LEU A 2 10.94 -32.70 -30.30
C LEU A 2 10.46 -31.23 -30.25
N LEU A 3 10.22 -30.67 -29.06
CA LEU A 3 10.08 -29.21 -28.93
C LEU A 3 11.46 -28.60 -28.67
N GLN A 4 11.83 -27.72 -29.58
CA GLN A 4 13.04 -26.92 -29.58
C GLN A 4 13.04 -25.92 -28.41
N CYS A 5 13.93 -26.12 -27.44
CA CYS A 5 14.39 -25.05 -26.55
C CYS A 5 15.59 -24.35 -27.20
N ALA A 6 15.34 -23.49 -28.18
CA ALA A 6 16.33 -22.49 -28.55
C ALA A 6 15.67 -21.30 -29.24
N THR A 7 16.06 -20.12 -28.75
CA THR A 7 15.95 -18.77 -29.33
C THR A 7 14.79 -17.91 -28.82
N VAL A 8 15.20 -16.69 -28.42
CA VAL A 8 14.45 -15.47 -28.06
C VAL A 8 14.42 -15.15 -26.55
N TYR A 9 15.37 -14.27 -26.17
CA TYR A 9 15.61 -13.52 -24.90
C TYR A 9 16.50 -14.10 -23.78
N PRO A 10 17.39 -13.27 -23.17
CA PRO A 10 18.35 -13.69 -22.15
C PRO A 10 17.66 -13.69 -20.78
N MET A 11 16.93 -14.76 -20.45
CA MET A 11 16.42 -14.98 -19.10
C MET A 11 17.23 -16.05 -18.37
N GLY A 12 18.36 -15.61 -17.82
CA GLY A 12 18.92 -15.99 -16.51
C GLY A 12 19.05 -17.49 -16.07
N PRO A 13 19.68 -17.72 -14.90
CA PRO A 13 19.94 -19.06 -14.35
C PRO A 13 18.68 -19.88 -14.01
N ILE A 14 17.50 -19.28 -14.05
CA ILE A 14 16.21 -19.90 -13.69
C ILE A 14 15.75 -20.89 -14.78
N CYS A 15 15.94 -20.54 -16.07
CA CYS A 15 15.53 -21.41 -17.17
C CYS A 15 16.41 -22.67 -17.26
N ASP A 16 17.70 -22.51 -16.99
CA ASP A 16 18.66 -23.61 -16.95
C ASP A 16 18.39 -24.57 -15.78
N THR A 17 17.91 -24.03 -14.65
CA THR A 17 17.48 -24.82 -13.48
C THR A 17 16.21 -25.62 -13.77
N LEU A 18 15.21 -25.01 -14.39
CA LEU A 18 13.96 -25.68 -14.79
C LEU A 18 14.19 -26.78 -15.84
N CYS A 19 15.08 -26.53 -16.80
CA CYS A 19 15.42 -27.51 -17.83
C CYS A 19 16.18 -28.72 -17.26
N LYS A 20 17.14 -28.49 -16.35
CA LYS A 20 17.81 -29.55 -15.59
C LYS A 20 16.84 -30.36 -14.72
N PHE A 21 15.84 -29.69 -14.12
CA PHE A 21 14.81 -30.34 -13.32
C PHE A 21 13.89 -31.24 -14.17
N ALA A 22 13.47 -30.75 -15.35
CA ALA A 22 12.66 -31.52 -16.28
C ALA A 22 13.39 -32.78 -16.78
N MET A 23 14.68 -32.67 -17.14
CA MET A 23 15.49 -33.82 -17.55
C MET A 23 15.72 -34.84 -16.42
N SER A 24 15.93 -34.36 -15.18
CA SER A 24 16.02 -35.23 -13.99
C SER A 24 14.72 -36.01 -13.74
N THR A 25 13.57 -35.40 -14.01
CA THR A 25 12.25 -36.01 -13.79
C THR A 25 11.97 -37.11 -14.82
N ILE A 26 12.35 -36.89 -16.09
CA ILE A 26 12.23 -37.89 -17.16
C ILE A 26 13.20 -39.06 -16.93
N ALA A 27 14.44 -38.79 -16.52
CA ALA A 27 15.40 -39.84 -16.17
C ALA A 27 14.91 -40.70 -14.98
N SER A 28 14.25 -40.09 -14.00
CA SER A 28 13.68 -40.80 -12.85
C SER A 28 12.50 -41.71 -13.23
N SER A 29 11.68 -41.31 -14.21
CA SER A 29 10.58 -42.16 -14.70
C SER A 29 11.05 -43.37 -15.51
N VAL A 30 12.17 -43.26 -16.23
CA VAL A 30 12.72 -44.37 -17.02
C VAL A 30 13.45 -45.40 -16.12
N ILE A 31 14.07 -44.96 -15.02
CA ILE A 31 14.73 -45.87 -14.06
C ILE A 31 13.71 -46.68 -13.24
N ALA A 32 12.50 -46.15 -13.05
CA ALA A 32 11.42 -46.84 -12.33
C ALA A 32 10.86 -48.07 -13.08
N GLU A 33 11.09 -48.20 -14.39
CA GLU A 33 10.71 -49.39 -15.16
C GLU A 33 11.68 -50.58 -15.01
N TYR A 34 12.90 -50.36 -14.51
CA TYR A 34 13.96 -51.37 -14.51
C TYR A 34 14.31 -52.02 -13.15
N TYR A 35 13.73 -51.55 -12.03
CA TYR A 35 14.03 -52.09 -10.69
C TYR A 35 12.74 -52.45 -9.91
N PRO A 36 12.52 -53.74 -9.56
CA PRO A 36 11.26 -54.21 -8.98
C PRO A 36 11.13 -54.02 -7.46
N GLU A 37 12.09 -53.37 -6.78
CA GLU A 37 11.95 -53.01 -5.36
C GLU A 37 11.15 -51.72 -5.20
N LYS A 38 9.82 -51.88 -5.30
CA LYS A 38 8.81 -50.82 -5.37
C LYS A 38 8.63 -49.98 -4.09
N SER A 39 9.33 -50.26 -2.99
CA SER A 39 9.20 -49.48 -1.75
C SER A 39 10.06 -48.21 -1.78
N PHE A 40 11.37 -48.34 -2.04
CA PHE A 40 12.31 -47.23 -1.94
C PHE A 40 12.05 -46.10 -2.94
N LEU A 41 11.78 -46.44 -4.21
CA LEU A 41 11.45 -45.44 -5.24
C LEU A 41 10.12 -44.72 -4.93
N ARG A 42 9.14 -45.43 -4.35
CA ARG A 42 7.85 -44.87 -3.96
C ARG A 42 8.00 -43.91 -2.79
N ASP A 43 8.82 -44.25 -1.80
CA ASP A 43 9.10 -43.39 -0.64
C ASP A 43 9.86 -42.12 -1.06
N VAL A 44 10.82 -42.22 -1.98
CA VAL A 44 11.54 -41.05 -2.53
C VAL A 44 10.61 -40.16 -3.37
N LEU A 45 9.72 -40.74 -4.18
CA LEU A 45 8.72 -39.99 -4.95
C LEU A 45 7.69 -39.31 -4.04
N MET A 46 7.23 -39.99 -2.99
CA MET A 46 6.32 -39.44 -1.98
C MET A 46 6.99 -38.29 -1.21
N LEU A 47 8.26 -38.45 -0.82
CA LEU A 47 8.99 -37.39 -0.09
C LEU A 47 9.20 -36.14 -0.97
N LYS A 48 9.53 -36.31 -2.25
CA LYS A 48 9.64 -35.19 -3.21
C LYS A 48 8.29 -34.51 -3.44
N SER A 49 7.22 -35.27 -3.60
CA SER A 49 5.85 -34.77 -3.70
C SER A 49 5.45 -33.95 -2.48
N LEU A 50 5.74 -34.46 -1.27
CA LEU A 50 5.44 -33.77 -0.02
C LEU A 50 6.23 -32.46 0.11
N SER A 51 7.51 -32.48 -0.30
CA SER A 51 8.41 -31.32 -0.25
C SER A 51 7.94 -30.21 -1.19
N VAL A 52 7.51 -30.56 -2.41
CA VAL A 52 6.93 -29.62 -3.37
C VAL A 52 5.63 -29.04 -2.85
N MET A 53 4.76 -29.87 -2.27
CA MET A 53 3.49 -29.40 -1.69
C MET A 53 3.74 -28.42 -0.53
N LEU A 54 4.73 -28.70 0.33
CA LEU A 54 5.12 -27.82 1.42
C LEU A 54 5.64 -26.47 0.92
N LEU A 55 6.47 -26.48 -0.15
CA LEU A 55 7.00 -25.26 -0.77
C LEU A 55 5.89 -24.41 -1.40
N LEU A 56 4.89 -25.04 -2.03
CA LEU A 56 3.74 -24.33 -2.58
C LEU A 56 2.88 -23.69 -1.48
N ILE A 57 2.65 -24.40 -0.37
CA ILE A 57 1.96 -23.85 0.80
C ILE A 57 2.75 -22.68 1.37
N LEU A 58 4.07 -22.82 1.53
CA LEU A 58 4.93 -21.75 2.05
C LEU A 58 4.86 -20.51 1.14
N ALA A 59 4.97 -20.69 -0.18
CA ALA A 59 4.85 -19.60 -1.15
C ALA A 59 3.47 -18.94 -1.11
N ALA A 60 2.39 -19.71 -0.97
CA ALA A 60 1.04 -19.18 -0.84
C ALA A 60 0.86 -18.40 0.48
N THR A 61 1.39 -18.90 1.60
CA THR A 61 1.35 -18.19 2.89
C THR A 61 2.18 -16.91 2.89
N LEU A 62 3.37 -16.92 2.28
CA LEU A 62 4.20 -15.73 2.11
C LEU A 62 3.52 -14.71 1.19
N GLY A 63 2.91 -15.16 0.09
CA GLY A 63 2.13 -14.32 -0.81
C GLY A 63 0.93 -13.68 -0.10
N PHE A 64 0.19 -14.47 0.69
CA PHE A 64 -0.94 -13.98 1.50
C PHE A 64 -0.50 -12.95 2.55
N LEU A 65 0.60 -13.21 3.27
CA LEU A 65 1.14 -12.29 4.27
C LEU A 65 1.68 -10.99 3.66
N MET A 66 2.31 -11.05 2.47
CA MET A 66 2.73 -9.84 1.76
C MET A 66 1.55 -9.04 1.20
N PHE A 67 0.44 -9.68 0.83
CA PHE A 67 -0.75 -9.00 0.32
C PHE A 67 -1.59 -8.36 1.42
N HIS A 68 -1.52 -8.88 2.65
CA HIS A 68 -2.12 -8.30 3.85
C HIS A 68 -1.10 -7.51 4.69
N GLY A 69 -0.06 -6.95 4.05
CA GLY A 69 0.91 -6.11 4.73
C GLY A 69 0.22 -4.91 5.38
N ASP A 70 0.08 -4.98 6.71
CA ASP A 70 -0.46 -3.98 7.64
C ASP A 70 -1.36 -2.91 6.99
N ASP A 71 -2.67 -3.15 6.99
CA ASP A 71 -3.70 -2.10 6.82
C ASP A 71 -3.68 -1.07 7.98
N ALA A 72 -2.67 -1.12 8.83
CA ALA A 72 -2.47 -0.20 9.93
C ALA A 72 -1.87 1.11 9.42
N MET A 73 -2.41 2.21 9.92
CA MET A 73 -1.87 3.55 9.70
C MET A 73 -0.35 3.58 9.96
N PRO A 74 0.49 4.16 9.09
CA PRO A 74 1.92 4.23 9.36
C PRO A 74 2.21 5.12 10.58
N ASP A 75 3.17 4.72 11.41
CA ASP A 75 3.48 5.41 12.68
C ASP A 75 3.86 6.89 12.49
N ARG A 76 4.41 7.24 11.33
CA ARG A 76 4.70 8.64 10.97
C ARG A 76 3.45 9.50 10.79
N LEU A 77 2.31 8.90 10.43
CA LEU A 77 1.04 9.60 10.22
C LEU A 77 0.13 9.53 11.47
N LYS A 78 0.24 8.48 12.29
CA LYS A 78 -0.54 8.34 13.54
C LYS A 78 -0.44 9.57 14.45
N GLY A 79 -1.54 9.90 15.11
CA GLY A 79 -1.64 11.02 16.05
C GLY A 79 -2.40 12.22 15.48
N GLU A 80 -2.24 13.36 16.13
CA GLU A 80 -2.95 14.59 15.80
C GLU A 80 -2.08 15.55 14.98
N TRP A 81 -2.68 16.12 13.94
CA TRP A 81 -2.11 17.06 13.00
C TRP A 81 -3.00 18.28 12.91
N THR A 82 -2.46 19.48 13.07
CA THR A 82 -3.24 20.72 13.07
C THR A 82 -2.61 21.78 12.19
N THR A 83 -3.44 22.59 11.51
CA THR A 83 -2.95 23.80 10.84
C THR A 83 -2.45 24.87 11.83
N GLY A 84 -2.73 24.69 13.12
CA GLY A 84 -2.79 25.82 14.04
C GLY A 84 -3.89 26.79 13.64
N CYS A 85 -3.87 27.99 14.24
CA CYS A 85 -4.83 29.03 13.89
C CYS A 85 -4.43 29.74 12.60
N LEU A 86 -5.29 29.67 11.59
CA LEU A 86 -5.21 30.43 10.35
C LEU A 86 -6.15 31.64 10.45
N GLY A 87 -5.58 32.82 10.67
CA GLY A 87 -6.33 34.07 10.76
C GLY A 87 -6.69 34.66 9.39
N ASP A 88 -7.95 35.07 9.23
CA ASP A 88 -8.47 35.74 8.03
C ASP A 88 -9.29 36.98 8.45
N GLY A 89 -8.61 38.12 8.49
CA GLY A 89 -9.17 39.37 9.01
C GLY A 89 -9.57 39.24 10.48
N LYS A 90 -10.89 39.21 10.73
CA LYS A 90 -11.48 39.04 12.08
C LYS A 90 -11.83 37.58 12.40
N LEU A 91 -11.79 36.68 11.43
CA LEU A 91 -12.13 35.28 11.61
C LEU A 91 -10.86 34.45 11.82
N GLY A 92 -11.01 33.31 12.48
CA GLY A 92 -9.97 32.31 12.64
C GLY A 92 -10.47 30.96 12.17
N LYS A 93 -9.62 30.18 11.51
CA LYS A 93 -9.91 28.82 11.06
C LYS A 93 -8.86 27.89 11.62
N GLU A 94 -9.26 26.71 12.04
CA GLU A 94 -8.35 25.66 12.48
C GLU A 94 -8.86 24.33 11.92
N PHE A 95 -7.98 23.57 11.29
CA PHE A 95 -8.28 22.21 10.88
C PHE A 95 -7.41 21.24 11.66
N VAL A 96 -8.05 20.24 12.26
CA VAL A 96 -7.41 19.18 13.03
C VAL A 96 -7.73 17.85 12.38
N MET A 97 -6.69 17.07 12.11
CA MET A 97 -6.75 15.70 11.64
C MET A 97 -6.20 14.78 12.72
N ARG A 98 -6.87 13.66 12.97
CA ARG A 98 -6.38 12.62 13.87
C ARG A 98 -6.42 11.28 13.16
N PHE A 99 -5.27 10.63 13.12
CA PHE A 99 -5.11 9.29 12.55
C PHE A 99 -4.85 8.30 13.68
N GLU A 100 -5.79 7.37 13.84
CA GLU A 100 -5.69 6.23 14.74
C GLU A 100 -5.24 5.00 13.94
N GLU A 101 -5.23 3.82 14.54
CA GLU A 101 -4.73 2.60 13.89
C GLU A 101 -5.50 2.24 12.62
N ASN A 102 -6.83 2.33 12.65
CA ASN A 102 -7.73 1.99 11.54
C ASN A 102 -8.78 3.08 11.24
N ARG A 103 -8.63 4.28 11.82
CA ARG A 103 -9.60 5.37 11.71
C ARG A 103 -8.93 6.71 11.44
N TYR A 104 -9.65 7.54 10.69
CA TYR A 104 -9.38 8.96 10.51
C TYR A 104 -10.52 9.78 11.12
N HIS A 105 -10.16 10.87 11.78
CA HIS A 105 -11.08 11.88 12.28
C HIS A 105 -10.61 13.26 11.86
N SER A 106 -11.56 14.13 11.50
CA SER A 106 -11.28 15.52 11.21
C SER A 106 -12.24 16.46 11.93
N VAL A 107 -11.73 17.64 12.26
CA VAL A 107 -12.51 18.74 12.83
C VAL A 107 -12.07 20.03 12.16
N ALA A 108 -13.00 20.70 11.49
CA ALA A 108 -12.84 22.07 10.99
C ALA A 108 -13.56 23.02 11.92
N ASN A 109 -12.82 23.92 12.57
CA ASN A 109 -13.36 24.96 13.45
C ASN A 109 -13.31 26.32 12.76
N LEU A 110 -14.40 27.08 12.87
CA LEU A 110 -14.45 28.49 12.51
C LEU A 110 -14.69 29.32 13.78
N TYR A 111 -13.89 30.35 14.00
CA TYR A 111 -13.94 31.25 15.16
C TYR A 111 -14.28 32.68 14.72
N ASP A 112 -14.89 33.45 15.62
CA ASP A 112 -15.21 34.87 15.45
C ASP A 112 -14.04 35.81 15.74
N ASN A 113 -12.87 35.22 16.02
CA ASN A 113 -11.63 35.90 16.32
C ASN A 113 -10.48 35.22 15.57
N ASN A 114 -9.46 35.98 15.23
CA ASN A 114 -8.31 35.49 14.45
C ASN A 114 -7.25 34.78 15.31
N GLN A 115 -7.50 34.58 16.60
CA GLN A 115 -6.65 33.83 17.52
C GLN A 115 -7.15 32.39 17.76
N CYS A 116 -8.30 32.01 17.20
CA CYS A 116 -8.92 30.70 17.38
C CYS A 116 -9.13 30.34 18.87
N THR A 117 -9.59 31.33 19.64
CA THR A 117 -9.84 31.17 21.07
C THR A 117 -11.34 31.14 21.37
N GLY A 118 -11.71 30.49 22.48
CA GLY A 118 -13.12 30.37 22.88
C GLY A 118 -13.88 29.27 22.15
N ALA A 119 -15.21 29.36 22.13
CA ALA A 119 -16.05 28.40 21.43
C ALA A 119 -16.09 28.73 19.92
N PRO A 120 -15.98 27.73 19.02
CA PRO A 120 -16.09 27.98 17.60
C PRO A 120 -17.51 28.40 17.21
N LEU A 121 -17.63 29.35 16.30
CA LEU A 121 -18.88 29.75 15.64
C LEU A 121 -19.54 28.58 14.92
N SER A 122 -18.72 27.74 14.29
CA SER A 122 -19.16 26.56 13.56
C SER A 122 -18.09 25.48 13.63
N GLN A 123 -18.55 24.24 13.63
CA GLN A 123 -17.69 23.07 13.66
C GLN A 123 -18.24 22.02 12.69
N ILE A 124 -17.37 21.55 11.80
CA ILE A 124 -17.65 20.42 10.90
C ILE A 124 -16.76 19.27 11.33
N LYS A 125 -17.35 18.09 11.54
CA LYS A 125 -16.62 16.88 11.92
C LYS A 125 -16.69 15.86 10.80
N GLY A 126 -15.61 15.12 10.64
CA GLY A 126 -15.54 13.99 9.74
C GLY A 126 -14.99 12.76 10.46
N SER A 127 -15.42 11.57 10.04
CA SER A 127 -14.78 10.31 10.40
C SER A 127 -14.80 9.35 9.21
N ALA A 128 -13.70 8.63 9.02
CA ALA A 128 -13.58 7.61 8.00
C ALA A 128 -12.83 6.40 8.53
N TYR A 129 -13.14 5.24 7.97
CA TYR A 129 -12.33 4.04 8.13
C TYR A 129 -11.21 4.04 7.11
N ILE A 130 -10.08 3.47 7.48
CA ILE A 130 -8.99 3.23 6.55
C ILE A 130 -9.31 1.93 5.81
N GLU A 131 -9.46 2.00 4.49
CA GLU A 131 -9.68 0.83 3.65
C GLU A 131 -8.36 0.22 3.17
N SER A 132 -7.41 1.06 2.75
CA SER A 132 -6.07 0.61 2.35
C SER A 132 -5.04 1.73 2.47
N ILE A 133 -3.77 1.34 2.63
CA ILE A 133 -2.64 2.25 2.74
C ILE A 133 -1.47 1.72 1.89
N GLY A 134 -0.62 2.64 1.42
CA GLY A 134 0.64 2.30 0.77
C GLY A 134 0.65 2.57 -0.73
N GLY A 135 -0.45 3.13 -1.25
CA GLY A 135 -0.47 3.71 -2.58
C GLY A 135 0.57 4.82 -2.68
N LYS A 136 1.19 4.95 -3.85
CA LYS A 136 2.15 6.00 -4.17
C LYS A 136 1.67 6.74 -5.40
N VAL A 137 1.70 8.06 -5.35
CA VAL A 137 1.29 8.92 -6.47
C VAL A 137 2.36 9.95 -6.75
N THR A 138 2.62 10.23 -8.03
CA THR A 138 3.45 11.38 -8.41
C THR A 138 2.58 12.63 -8.49
N THR A 139 2.94 13.66 -7.73
CA THR A 139 2.19 14.92 -7.69
C THR A 139 2.57 15.85 -8.84
N CYS A 140 1.81 16.93 -9.04
CA CYS A 140 2.09 18.00 -10.01
C CYS A 140 3.50 18.59 -9.85
N GLU A 141 4.03 18.59 -8.63
CA GLU A 141 5.37 19.05 -8.27
C GLU A 141 6.48 18.03 -8.60
N GLY A 142 6.12 16.84 -9.10
CA GLY A 142 7.04 15.73 -9.37
C GLY A 142 7.48 14.98 -8.11
N GLN A 143 6.81 15.19 -6.98
CA GLN A 143 7.11 14.52 -5.71
C GLN A 143 6.33 13.22 -5.61
N GLU A 144 6.93 12.20 -4.99
CA GLU A 144 6.19 10.98 -4.63
C GLU A 144 5.47 11.21 -3.29
N ALA A 145 4.15 11.17 -3.33
CA ALA A 145 3.29 11.28 -2.16
C ALA A 145 2.66 9.92 -1.83
N ASP A 146 2.31 9.75 -0.56
CA ASP A 146 1.60 8.58 -0.07
C ASP A 146 0.10 8.75 -0.26
N GLU A 147 -0.60 7.66 -0.55
CA GLU A 147 -2.04 7.59 -0.69
C GLU A 147 -2.62 6.59 0.31
N ALA A 148 -3.68 7.01 0.98
CA ALA A 148 -4.55 6.17 1.79
C ALA A 148 -5.98 6.26 1.27
N MET A 149 -6.68 5.13 1.19
CA MET A 149 -8.10 5.10 0.85
C MET A 149 -8.94 5.19 2.12
N LEU A 150 -9.75 6.24 2.22
CA LEU A 150 -10.60 6.50 3.38
C LEU A 150 -12.06 6.26 3.02
N TYR A 151 -12.70 5.29 3.68
CA TYR A 151 -14.11 4.99 3.52
C TYR A 151 -14.97 5.84 4.46
N TRP A 152 -15.83 6.65 3.86
CA TRP A 152 -16.76 7.52 4.57
C TRP A 152 -18.16 6.93 4.46
N ASP A 153 -18.74 6.52 5.60
CA ASP A 153 -20.09 5.92 5.63
C ASP A 153 -21.13 6.81 4.94
N GLU A 154 -20.97 8.13 5.03
CA GLU A 154 -21.88 9.13 4.45
C GLU A 154 -21.75 9.28 2.93
N LEU A 155 -20.58 8.99 2.35
CA LEU A 155 -20.32 9.17 0.92
C LEU A 155 -20.57 7.88 0.11
N GLY A 156 -20.58 6.73 0.78
CA GLY A 156 -20.86 5.42 0.17
C GLY A 156 -19.70 4.85 -0.65
N ASP A 157 -18.58 5.58 -0.78
CA ASP A 157 -17.37 5.15 -1.45
C ASP A 157 -16.10 5.64 -0.74
N ALA A 158 -14.99 4.93 -0.99
CA ALA A 158 -13.71 5.34 -0.46
C ALA A 158 -13.08 6.45 -1.30
N LYS A 159 -12.50 7.42 -0.59
CA LYS A 159 -11.83 8.59 -1.18
C LYS A 159 -10.34 8.53 -0.88
N ALA A 160 -9.55 8.85 -1.90
CA ALA A 160 -8.11 8.98 -1.74
C ALA A 160 -7.78 10.19 -0.85
N PHE A 161 -6.98 9.92 0.17
CA PHE A 161 -6.27 10.90 0.97
C PHE A 161 -4.79 10.83 0.57
N VAL A 162 -4.37 11.79 -0.24
CA VAL A 162 -2.97 11.93 -0.65
C VAL A 162 -2.27 12.84 0.35
N TYR A 163 -1.07 12.47 0.78
CA TYR A 163 -0.28 13.25 1.73
C TYR A 163 1.22 13.10 1.50
N TYR A 164 1.96 14.12 1.91
CA TYR A 164 3.41 14.13 1.94
C TYR A 164 3.89 14.77 3.24
N ILE A 165 4.82 14.12 3.93
CA ILE A 165 5.46 14.68 5.13
C ILE A 165 6.84 15.17 4.71
N ASN A 166 7.08 16.47 4.81
CA ASN A 166 8.33 17.08 4.38
C ASN A 166 9.46 16.87 5.40
N GLU A 167 10.66 17.34 5.07
CA GLU A 167 11.85 17.21 5.92
C GLU A 167 11.73 17.95 7.26
N GLN A 168 10.84 18.96 7.33
CA GLN A 168 10.55 19.71 8.55
C GLN A 168 9.51 18.99 9.44
N GLY A 169 9.00 17.84 9.00
CA GLY A 169 7.95 17.10 9.69
C GLY A 169 6.56 17.74 9.56
N GLU A 170 6.38 18.65 8.60
CA GLU A 170 5.08 19.21 8.26
C GLU A 170 4.36 18.28 7.29
N LEU A 171 3.07 18.04 7.53
CA LEU A 171 2.21 17.28 6.63
C LEU A 171 1.54 18.25 5.64
N LEU A 172 1.66 17.94 4.35
CA LEU A 172 0.98 18.57 3.23
C LEU A 172 -0.05 17.60 2.68
N THR A 173 -1.27 18.07 2.47
CA THR A 173 -2.34 17.26 1.88
C THR A 173 -2.39 17.43 0.36
N GLY A 174 -2.80 16.40 -0.36
CA GLY A 174 -3.05 16.48 -1.78
C GLY A 174 -4.40 17.12 -2.09
N ARG A 175 -4.44 17.87 -3.19
CA ARG A 175 -5.65 18.39 -3.82
C ARG A 175 -5.77 17.85 -5.24
N PRO A 176 -6.98 17.57 -5.75
CA PRO A 176 -7.14 17.16 -7.13
C PRO A 176 -6.56 18.19 -8.11
N ASN A 177 -5.91 17.72 -9.16
CA ASN A 177 -5.45 18.59 -10.24
C ASN A 177 -6.65 19.08 -11.06
N GLU A 178 -6.76 20.40 -11.23
CA GLU A 178 -7.83 21.03 -12.01
C GLU A 178 -7.67 20.77 -13.51
N ASP A 179 -6.43 20.58 -13.98
CA ASP A 179 -6.14 20.16 -15.35
C ASP A 179 -6.31 18.64 -15.49
N LYS A 180 -7.49 18.24 -15.95
CA LYS A 180 -7.84 16.83 -16.18
C LYS A 180 -7.04 16.16 -17.30
N SER A 181 -6.33 16.93 -18.13
CA SER A 181 -5.49 16.40 -19.21
C SER A 181 -4.06 16.10 -18.76
N ALA A 182 -3.67 16.57 -17.58
CA ALA A 182 -2.34 16.35 -17.03
C ALA A 182 -2.13 14.90 -16.58
N THR A 183 -0.88 14.44 -16.69
CA THR A 183 -0.47 13.10 -16.24
C THR A 183 -0.60 12.93 -14.72
N ALA A 184 -0.36 13.99 -13.94
CA ALA A 184 -0.52 13.97 -12.50
C ALA A 184 -1.94 14.38 -12.11
N HIS A 185 -2.64 13.51 -11.37
CA HIS A 185 -4.01 13.77 -10.92
C HIS A 185 -4.11 14.54 -9.59
N TRP A 186 -2.99 14.69 -8.89
CA TRP A 186 -2.91 15.31 -7.56
C TRP A 186 -1.80 16.35 -7.53
N CYS A 187 -2.05 17.50 -6.92
CA CYS A 187 -1.01 18.47 -6.54
C CYS A 187 -0.95 18.54 -5.02
N LEU A 188 0.16 18.99 -4.45
CA LEU A 188 0.20 19.28 -3.01
C LEU A 188 -0.44 20.64 -2.72
N ASP A 189 -1.26 20.69 -1.68
CA ASP A 189 -1.71 21.94 -1.10
C ASP A 189 -0.57 22.54 -0.27
N LYS A 190 -0.03 23.66 -0.76
CA LYS A 190 1.09 24.37 -0.11
C LYS A 190 0.61 25.45 0.85
N ASP A 191 -0.67 25.78 0.80
CA ASP A 191 -1.27 26.82 1.63
C ASP A 191 -1.74 26.23 2.98
N ALA A 192 -2.09 24.95 3.00
CA ALA A 192 -2.43 24.20 4.21
C ALA A 192 -1.26 23.31 4.67
N LYS A 193 -0.56 23.77 5.71
CA LYS A 193 0.49 23.00 6.39
C LYS A 193 0.00 22.50 7.73
N PHE A 194 0.27 21.24 8.02
CA PHE A 194 -0.11 20.60 9.27
C PHE A 194 1.09 20.27 10.12
N HIS A 195 0.99 20.59 11.40
CA HIS A 195 2.01 20.31 12.41
C HIS A 195 1.49 19.25 13.36
N ARG A 196 2.37 18.32 13.72
CA ARG A 196 2.07 17.28 14.70
C ARG A 196 1.92 17.91 16.09
N ARG A 197 0.91 17.48 16.84
CA ARG A 197 0.65 17.92 18.22
C ARG A 197 1.11 16.91 19.26
#